data_AF-A0A258JS98-F1
#
_entry.id   AF-A0A258JS98-F1
#
_cell.length_a   1.000
_cell.length_b   1.000
_cell.length_c   1.000
_cell.angle_alpha   90.00
_cell.angle_beta   90.00
_cell.angle_gamma   90.00
#
_symmetry.space_group_name_H-M   'P 1'
#
loop_
_entity.id
_entity.type
_entity.pdbx_description
1 polymer ?
#
loop_
_entity_poly.entity_id
_entity_poly.type
_entity_poly.pdbx_seq_one_letter_code
_entity_poly.pdbx_strand_id
1 'polypeptide(L)'
;VSTVEELKADIKKEIETRKETSETDRIVGTAVKFACDNATVDIPQEMLDQEIKQLRQNVENQAKQYKIDFEMFVQLNGLTMEQFNTEMAKQAKDRVLTSLVIEQVAKQENLTASEAEINAKYEEIASMYKITVDQVKAQLDQTAIENEVTFNKAIELLTQSVKAV
;
A
#
# COMPACT_ATOMS: atom_id res chain seq x y z
N VAL A 1 -20.57 24.01 3.49
CA VAL A 1 -20.46 24.78 2.23
C VAL A 1 -21.81 25.41 1.98
N SER A 2 -21.94 26.70 2.26
CA SER A 2 -23.23 27.40 2.31
C SER A 2 -23.35 28.49 1.23
N THR A 3 -22.30 28.71 0.43
CA THR A 3 -22.29 29.66 -0.68
C THR A 3 -21.64 29.08 -1.92
N VAL A 4 -21.96 29.62 -3.10
CA VAL A 4 -21.34 29.22 -4.38
C VAL A 4 -19.83 29.47 -4.37
N GLU A 5 -19.36 30.51 -3.68
CA GLU A 5 -17.94 30.82 -3.57
C GLU A 5 -17.22 29.84 -2.63
N GLU A 6 -17.85 29.44 -1.51
CA GLU A 6 -17.33 28.35 -0.68
C GLU A 6 -17.29 27.02 -1.45
N LEU A 7 -18.29 26.73 -2.28
CA LEU A 7 -18.33 25.51 -3.09
C LEU A 7 -17.24 25.49 -4.15
N LYS A 8 -16.99 26.63 -4.82
CA LYS A 8 -15.86 26.76 -5.74
C LYS A 8 -14.51 26.61 -5.04
N ALA A 9 -14.35 27.20 -3.85
CA ALA A 9 -13.13 27.07 -3.06
C ALA A 9 -12.88 25.63 -2.60
N ASP A 10 -13.94 24.93 -2.17
CA ASP A 10 -13.88 23.52 -1.75
C ASP A 10 -13.54 22.60 -2.94
N ILE A 11 -14.23 22.75 -4.07
CA ILE A 11 -13.93 22.01 -5.31
C ILE A 11 -12.50 22.28 -5.79
N LYS A 12 -12.04 23.54 -5.73
CA LYS A 12 -10.67 23.89 -6.11
C LYS A 12 -9.66 23.17 -5.22
N LYS A 13 -9.85 23.21 -3.90
CA LYS A 13 -8.99 22.52 -2.93
C LYS A 13 -9.01 21.01 -3.15
N GLU A 14 -10.17 20.44 -3.44
CA GLU A 14 -10.31 19.01 -3.75
C GLU A 14 -9.53 18.64 -5.02
N ILE A 15 -9.62 19.44 -6.08
CA ILE A 15 -8.87 19.23 -7.33
C ILE A 15 -7.36 19.35 -7.08
N GLU A 16 -6.92 20.35 -6.32
CA GLU A 16 -5.52 20.54 -5.96
C GLU A 16 -4.99 19.33 -5.17
N THR A 17 -5.71 18.92 -4.12
CA THR A 17 -5.35 17.75 -3.30
C THR A 17 -5.28 16.46 -4.13
N ARG A 18 -6.27 16.25 -5.02
CA ARG A 18 -6.30 15.09 -5.93
C ARG A 18 -5.11 15.09 -6.88
N LYS A 19 -4.73 16.25 -7.43
CA LYS A 19 -3.57 16.38 -8.33
C LYS A 19 -2.25 16.13 -7.61
N GLU A 20 -2.08 16.70 -6.42
CA GLU A 20 -0.89 16.50 -5.60
C GLU A 20 -0.72 15.04 -5.20
N THR A 21 -1.81 14.38 -4.79
CA THR A 21 -1.82 12.96 -4.46
C THR A 21 -1.47 12.12 -5.69
N SER A 22 -2.15 12.36 -6.82
CA SER A 22 -1.90 11.65 -8.08
C SER A 22 -0.45 11.79 -8.56
N GLU A 23 0.15 12.96 -8.44
CA GLU A 23 1.55 13.17 -8.85
C GLU A 23 2.52 12.50 -7.86
N THR A 24 2.22 12.56 -6.57
CA THR A 24 3.01 11.86 -5.54
C THR A 24 3.00 10.35 -5.79
N ASP A 25 1.83 9.77 -6.00
CA ASP A 25 1.66 8.34 -6.30
C ASP A 25 2.40 7.94 -7.59
N ARG A 26 2.36 8.80 -8.62
CA ARG A 26 3.08 8.57 -9.88
C ARG A 26 4.59 8.52 -9.66
N ILE A 27 5.15 9.46 -8.89
CA ILE A 27 6.59 9.52 -8.63
C ILE A 27 7.01 8.32 -7.77
N VAL A 28 6.27 8.04 -6.69
CA VAL A 28 6.51 6.87 -5.82
C VAL A 28 6.49 5.59 -6.63
N GLY A 29 5.43 5.37 -7.43
CA GLY A 29 5.31 4.18 -8.28
C GLY A 29 6.45 4.05 -9.30
N THR A 30 6.89 5.17 -9.88
CA THR A 30 8.03 5.17 -10.81
C THR A 30 9.33 4.81 -10.10
N ALA A 31 9.58 5.36 -8.90
CA ALA A 31 10.77 5.09 -8.12
C ALA A 31 10.85 3.64 -7.66
N VAL A 32 9.75 3.12 -7.12
CA VAL A 32 9.65 1.72 -6.69
C VAL A 32 9.83 0.78 -7.87
N LYS A 33 9.20 1.06 -9.02
CA LYS A 33 9.36 0.25 -10.22
C LYS A 33 10.82 0.24 -10.69
N PHE A 34 11.47 1.40 -10.73
CA PHE A 34 12.88 1.50 -11.10
C PHE A 34 13.76 0.67 -10.16
N ALA A 35 13.52 0.73 -8.84
CA ALA A 35 14.24 -0.09 -7.87
C ALA A 35 14.02 -1.59 -8.12
N CYS A 36 12.77 -2.01 -8.38
CA CYS A 36 12.44 -3.40 -8.66
C CYS A 36 13.06 -3.93 -9.96
N ASP A 37 13.06 -3.12 -11.03
CA ASP A 37 13.63 -3.51 -12.32
C ASP A 37 15.16 -3.72 -12.26
N ASN A 38 15.85 -3.05 -11.32
CA ASN A 38 17.30 -3.16 -11.12
C ASN A 38 17.69 -4.14 -10.01
N ALA A 39 16.74 -4.65 -9.24
CA ALA A 39 17.00 -5.56 -8.13
C ALA A 39 16.93 -7.02 -8.58
N THR A 40 17.91 -7.83 -8.17
CA THR A 40 17.84 -9.29 -8.29
C THR A 40 17.45 -9.86 -6.93
N VAL A 41 16.18 -10.25 -6.79
CA VAL A 41 15.64 -10.80 -5.55
C VAL A 41 15.02 -12.16 -5.83
N ASP A 42 15.49 -13.19 -5.13
CA ASP A 42 14.85 -14.49 -5.13
C ASP A 42 13.60 -14.44 -4.26
N ILE A 43 12.44 -14.60 -4.88
CA ILE A 43 11.15 -14.57 -4.20
C ILE A 43 10.84 -15.96 -3.65
N PRO A 44 10.73 -16.14 -2.32
CA PRO A 44 10.33 -17.42 -1.74
C PRO A 44 8.91 -17.80 -2.17
N GLN A 45 8.71 -19.06 -2.59
CA GLN A 45 7.41 -19.55 -3.04
C GLN A 45 6.34 -19.42 -1.95
N GLU A 46 6.69 -19.63 -0.68
CA GLU A 46 5.77 -19.48 0.45
C GLU A 46 5.21 -18.05 0.57
N MET A 47 6.04 -17.03 0.35
CA MET A 47 5.59 -15.63 0.35
C MET A 47 4.66 -15.36 -0.83
N LEU A 48 4.98 -15.91 -2.01
CA LEU A 48 4.14 -15.77 -3.19
C LEU A 48 2.77 -16.42 -2.99
N ASP A 49 2.73 -17.64 -2.47
CA ASP A 49 1.50 -18.37 -2.21
C ASP A 49 0.63 -17.66 -1.16
N GLN A 50 1.26 -17.10 -0.12
CA GLN A 50 0.59 -16.30 0.88
C GLN A 50 -0.04 -15.03 0.28
N GLU A 51 0.68 -14.30 -0.56
CA GLU A 51 0.18 -13.09 -1.21
C GLU A 51 -0.96 -13.41 -2.20
N ILE A 52 -0.83 -14.48 -2.99
CA ILE A 52 -1.91 -14.96 -3.89
C ILE A 52 -3.17 -15.28 -3.07
N LYS A 53 -3.01 -15.96 -1.93
CA LYS A 53 -4.13 -16.29 -1.05
C LYS A 53 -4.80 -15.03 -0.50
N GLN A 54 -4.03 -14.04 -0.06
CA GLN A 54 -4.58 -12.77 0.44
C GLN A 54 -5.32 -12.01 -0.66
N LEU A 55 -4.71 -11.90 -1.86
CA LEU A 55 -5.34 -11.28 -3.03
C LEU A 55 -6.67 -11.95 -3.39
N ARG A 56 -6.70 -13.29 -3.44
CA ARG A 56 -7.94 -14.03 -3.68
C ARG A 56 -8.97 -13.77 -2.59
N GLN A 57 -8.57 -13.84 -1.32
CA GLN A 57 -9.46 -13.60 -0.19
C GLN A 57 -10.08 -12.20 -0.22
N ASN A 58 -9.34 -11.18 -0.67
CA ASN A 58 -9.86 -9.83 -0.86
C ASN A 58 -10.95 -9.78 -1.92
N VAL A 59 -10.80 -10.52 -3.02
CA VAL A 59 -11.82 -10.62 -4.08
C VAL A 59 -13.03 -11.43 -3.61
N GLU A 60 -12.81 -12.52 -2.88
CA GLU A 60 -13.90 -13.28 -2.25
C GLU A 60 -14.70 -12.43 -1.25
N ASN A 61 -14.02 -11.61 -0.45
CA ASN A 61 -14.66 -10.70 0.49
C ASN A 61 -15.50 -9.64 -0.24
N GLN A 62 -15.02 -9.12 -1.37
CA GLN A 62 -15.81 -8.22 -2.23
C GLN A 62 -17.03 -8.93 -2.81
N ALA A 63 -16.87 -10.15 -3.34
CA ALA A 63 -18.00 -10.94 -3.84
C ALA A 63 -19.07 -11.17 -2.77
N LYS A 64 -18.65 -11.48 -1.53
CA LYS A 64 -19.55 -11.60 -0.37
C LYS A 64 -20.29 -10.30 -0.04
N GLN A 65 -19.66 -9.14 -0.16
CA GLN A 65 -20.31 -7.84 0.04
C GLN A 65 -21.43 -7.62 -0.98
N TYR A 66 -21.21 -8.03 -2.23
CA TYR A 66 -22.23 -8.01 -3.29
C TYR A 66 -23.21 -9.19 -3.22
N LYS A 67 -23.06 -10.09 -2.24
CA LYS A 67 -23.88 -11.29 -2.04
C LYS A 67 -23.94 -12.21 -3.27
N ILE A 68 -22.83 -12.29 -4.00
CA ILE A 68 -22.68 -13.18 -5.15
C ILE A 68 -21.53 -14.15 -4.94
N ASP A 69 -21.58 -15.25 -5.68
CA ASP A 69 -20.51 -16.24 -5.68
C ASP A 69 -19.23 -15.65 -6.29
N PHE A 70 -18.09 -16.10 -5.77
CA PHE A 70 -16.77 -15.65 -6.20
C PHE A 70 -16.53 -15.85 -7.71
N GLU A 71 -16.90 -17.01 -8.24
CA GLU A 71 -16.75 -17.30 -9.67
C GLU A 71 -17.61 -16.37 -10.54
N MET A 72 -18.83 -16.08 -10.10
CA MET A 72 -19.70 -15.11 -10.76
C MET A 72 -19.09 -13.70 -10.71
N PHE A 73 -18.50 -13.30 -9.58
CA PHE A 73 -17.80 -12.02 -9.46
C PHE A 73 -16.65 -11.91 -10.47
N VAL A 74 -15.82 -12.95 -10.58
CA VAL A 74 -14.71 -12.98 -11.55
C VAL A 74 -15.22 -12.88 -12.99
N GLN A 75 -16.27 -13.64 -13.33
CA GLN A 75 -16.89 -13.60 -14.66
C GLN A 75 -17.53 -12.25 -14.99
N LEU A 76 -18.18 -11.60 -14.02
CA LEU A 76 -18.74 -10.25 -14.17
C LEU A 76 -17.68 -9.19 -14.46
N ASN A 77 -16.45 -9.40 -13.95
CA ASN A 77 -15.29 -8.57 -14.26
C ASN A 77 -14.65 -8.90 -15.62
N GLY A 78 -15.25 -9.81 -16.40
CA GLY A 78 -14.80 -10.16 -17.75
C GLY A 78 -13.58 -11.08 -17.79
N LEU A 79 -13.25 -11.73 -16.67
CA LEU A 79 -12.11 -12.65 -16.56
C LEU A 79 -12.59 -14.10 -16.48
N THR A 80 -11.83 -15.01 -17.09
CA THR A 80 -11.94 -16.44 -16.76
C THR A 80 -11.21 -16.73 -15.46
N MET A 81 -11.52 -17.87 -14.82
CA MET A 81 -10.81 -18.30 -13.61
C MET A 81 -9.31 -18.51 -13.84
N GLU A 82 -8.92 -18.95 -15.04
CA GLU A 82 -7.51 -19.11 -15.43
C GLU A 82 -6.81 -17.75 -15.56
N GLN A 83 -7.45 -16.79 -16.24
CA GLN A 83 -6.95 -15.42 -16.35
C GLN A 83 -6.84 -14.77 -14.98
N PHE A 84 -7.86 -14.93 -14.13
CA PHE A 84 -7.85 -14.44 -12.76
C PHE A 84 -6.64 -14.97 -11.98
N ASN A 85 -6.43 -16.29 -11.98
CA ASN A 85 -5.30 -16.88 -11.27
C ASN A 85 -3.94 -16.39 -11.80
N THR A 86 -3.81 -16.24 -13.12
CA THR A 86 -2.60 -15.71 -13.75
C THR A 86 -2.34 -14.26 -13.34
N GLU A 87 -3.37 -13.42 -13.35
CA GLU A 87 -3.28 -12.03 -12.91
C GLU A 87 -2.95 -11.92 -11.42
N MET A 88 -3.57 -12.75 -10.56
CA MET A 88 -3.24 -12.78 -9.13
C MET A 88 -1.80 -13.23 -8.89
N ALA A 89 -1.30 -14.23 -9.63
CA ALA A 89 0.08 -14.66 -9.52
C ALA A 89 1.07 -13.56 -9.93
N LYS A 90 0.78 -12.84 -11.02
CA LYS A 90 1.58 -11.70 -11.47
C LYS A 90 1.57 -10.57 -10.44
N GLN A 91 0.39 -10.17 -9.97
CA GLN A 91 0.25 -9.13 -8.96
C GLN A 91 0.93 -9.51 -7.64
N ALA A 92 0.80 -10.75 -7.20
CA ALA A 92 1.48 -11.25 -6.02
C ALA A 92 3.00 -11.18 -6.17
N LYS A 93 3.52 -11.58 -7.33
CA LYS A 93 4.96 -11.50 -7.62
C LYS A 93 5.45 -10.06 -7.56
N ASP A 94 4.74 -9.12 -8.20
CA ASP A 94 5.12 -7.71 -8.21
C ASP A 94 5.08 -7.10 -6.80
N ARG A 95 4.08 -7.46 -5.99
CA ARG A 95 3.95 -7.01 -4.59
C ARG A 95 5.05 -7.56 -3.71
N VAL A 96 5.30 -8.86 -3.74
CA VAL A 96 6.35 -9.49 -2.91
C VAL A 96 7.72 -8.96 -3.32
N LEU A 97 7.98 -8.80 -4.62
CA LEU A 97 9.21 -8.17 -5.11
C LEU A 97 9.37 -6.76 -4.54
N THR A 98 8.33 -5.94 -4.67
CA THR A 98 8.31 -4.57 -4.15
C THR A 98 8.63 -4.54 -2.65
N SER A 99 7.95 -5.37 -1.87
CA SER A 99 8.17 -5.45 -0.42
C SER A 99 9.60 -5.84 -0.08
N LEU A 100 10.16 -6.86 -0.73
CA LEU A 100 11.52 -7.32 -0.49
C LEU A 100 12.58 -6.29 -0.91
N VAL A 101 12.36 -5.59 -2.01
CA VAL A 101 13.26 -4.52 -2.47
C VAL A 101 13.26 -3.37 -1.49
N ILE A 102 12.09 -2.91 -1.05
CA ILE A 102 11.97 -1.81 -0.08
C ILE A 102 12.59 -2.22 1.26
N GLU A 103 12.37 -3.45 1.72
CA GLU A 103 12.99 -3.97 2.94
C GLU A 103 14.52 -3.99 2.82
N GLN A 104 15.06 -4.37 1.67
CA GLN A 104 16.51 -4.35 1.48
C GLN A 104 17.09 -2.95 1.38
N VAL A 105 16.38 -2.01 0.76
CA VAL A 105 16.77 -0.59 0.80
C VAL A 105 16.81 -0.08 2.24
N ALA A 106 15.78 -0.41 3.04
CA ALA A 106 15.76 -0.03 4.45
C ALA A 106 16.94 -0.61 5.24
N LYS A 107 17.28 -1.89 5.02
CA LYS A 107 18.41 -2.54 5.67
C LYS A 107 19.75 -1.95 5.24
N GLN A 108 19.95 -1.73 3.94
CA GLN A 108 21.19 -1.20 3.39
C GLN A 108 21.47 0.23 3.89
N GLU A 109 20.44 1.06 3.95
CA GLU A 109 20.52 2.45 4.41
C GLU A 109 20.36 2.58 5.93
N ASN A 110 20.27 1.46 6.65
CA ASN A 110 20.11 1.39 8.11
C ASN A 110 18.95 2.27 8.62
N LEU A 111 17.83 2.25 7.90
CA LEU A 111 16.63 2.96 8.30
C LEU A 111 16.00 2.26 9.51
N THR A 112 15.87 3.00 10.59
CA THR A 112 15.20 2.54 11.82
C THR A 112 14.06 3.48 12.17
N ALA A 113 12.98 2.90 12.70
CA ALA A 113 11.91 3.67 13.31
C ALA A 113 12.34 4.20 14.68
N SER A 114 12.27 5.51 14.87
CA SER A 114 12.45 6.12 16.18
C SER A 114 11.18 6.00 17.02
N GLU A 115 11.32 6.05 18.34
CA GLU A 115 10.18 6.00 19.27
C GLU A 115 9.16 7.12 19.00
N ALA A 116 9.62 8.30 18.60
CA ALA A 116 8.77 9.41 18.22
C ALA A 116 7.93 9.09 16.96
N GLU A 117 8.53 8.49 15.93
CA GLU A 117 7.84 8.10 14.70
C GLU A 117 6.83 6.97 14.96
N ILE A 118 7.18 6.00 15.82
CA ILE A 118 6.30 4.90 16.23
C ILE A 118 5.06 5.46 16.96
N ASN A 119 5.26 6.35 17.92
CA ASN A 119 4.16 6.98 18.67
C ASN A 119 3.28 7.83 17.76
N ALA A 120 3.87 8.62 16.86
CA ALA A 120 3.13 9.39 15.87
C ALA A 120 2.28 8.49 14.97
N LYS A 121 2.80 7.33 14.57
CA LYS A 121 2.05 6.38 13.75
C LYS A 121 0.87 5.75 14.50
N TYR A 122 1.06 5.41 15.78
CA TYR A 122 -0.04 4.96 16.63
C TYR A 122 -1.15 6.02 16.76
N GLU A 123 -0.79 7.30 16.91
CA GLU A 123 -1.74 8.41 16.98
C GLU A 123 -2.48 8.63 15.65
N GLU A 124 -1.79 8.48 14.53
CA GLU A 124 -2.36 8.55 13.19
C GLU A 124 -3.44 7.47 12.99
N ILE A 125 -3.12 6.22 13.32
CA ILE A 125 -4.04 5.09 13.22
C ILE A 125 -5.23 5.28 14.16
N ALA A 126 -4.97 5.68 15.41
CA ALA A 126 -6.01 5.98 16.39
C ALA A 126 -6.99 7.04 15.88
N SER A 127 -6.46 8.11 15.28
CA SER A 127 -7.26 9.21 14.73
C SER A 127 -8.07 8.77 13.50
N MET A 128 -7.48 7.96 12.62
CA MET A 128 -8.13 7.45 11.40
C MET A 128 -9.34 6.57 11.73
N TYR A 129 -9.17 5.64 12.68
CA TYR A 129 -10.21 4.70 13.10
C TYR A 129 -11.11 5.25 14.22
N LYS A 130 -10.83 6.46 14.72
CA LYS A 130 -11.53 7.10 15.86
C LYS A 130 -11.56 6.21 17.11
N ILE A 131 -10.43 5.55 17.38
CA ILE A 131 -10.19 4.71 18.56
C ILE A 131 -9.04 5.29 19.39
N THR A 132 -8.80 4.77 20.59
CA THR A 132 -7.68 5.24 21.41
C THR A 132 -6.36 4.58 21.00
N VAL A 133 -5.24 5.24 21.26
CA VAL A 133 -3.89 4.67 21.03
C VAL A 133 -3.72 3.33 21.76
N ASP A 134 -4.24 3.20 22.97
CA ASP A 134 -4.19 1.94 23.73
C ASP A 134 -4.94 0.81 23.03
N GLN A 135 -6.07 1.11 22.38
CA GLN A 135 -6.81 0.13 21.59
C GLN A 135 -6.03 -0.28 20.34
N VAL A 136 -5.29 0.64 19.72
CA VAL A 136 -4.39 0.31 18.60
C VAL A 136 -3.25 -0.59 19.08
N LYS A 137 -2.58 -0.22 20.19
CA LYS A 137 -1.48 -1.01 20.78
C LYS A 137 -1.92 -2.41 21.22
N ALA A 138 -3.19 -2.60 21.58
CA ALA A 138 -3.74 -3.90 21.91
C ALA A 138 -4.00 -4.80 20.69
N GLN A 139 -4.06 -4.23 19.48
CA GLN A 139 -4.34 -4.95 18.24
C GLN A 139 -3.11 -5.06 17.33
N LEU A 140 -2.19 -4.10 17.40
CA LEU A 140 -1.01 -3.99 16.57
C LEU A 140 0.24 -3.95 17.45
N ASP A 141 1.03 -5.01 17.34
CA ASP A 141 2.33 -5.11 17.99
C ASP A 141 3.29 -4.01 17.51
N GLN A 142 4.17 -3.56 18.39
CA GLN A 142 5.14 -2.50 18.10
C GLN A 142 6.00 -2.82 16.87
N THR A 143 6.39 -4.08 16.68
CA THR A 143 7.17 -4.53 15.52
C THR A 143 6.44 -4.29 14.19
N ALA A 144 5.10 -4.41 14.16
CA ALA A 144 4.33 -4.11 12.95
C ALA A 144 4.40 -2.63 12.60
N ILE A 145 4.31 -1.75 13.61
CA ILE A 145 4.43 -0.30 13.43
C ILE A 145 5.85 0.10 13.05
N GLU A 146 6.87 -0.50 13.67
CA GLU A 146 8.27 -0.28 13.33
C GLU A 146 8.57 -0.63 11.87
N ASN A 147 8.07 -1.78 11.41
CA ASN A 147 8.20 -2.22 10.03
C ASN A 147 7.50 -1.24 9.08
N GLU A 148 6.28 -0.79 9.41
CA GLU A 148 5.54 0.16 8.57
C GLU A 148 6.23 1.53 8.48
N VAL A 149 6.72 2.06 9.61
CA VAL A 149 7.49 3.31 9.63
C VAL A 149 8.76 3.17 8.79
N THR A 150 9.50 2.08 8.96
CA THR A 150 10.74 1.82 8.23
C THR A 150 10.49 1.66 6.73
N PHE A 151 9.40 0.97 6.35
CA PHE A 151 8.96 0.80 4.98
C PHE A 151 8.63 2.15 4.31
N ASN A 152 7.88 3.02 5.01
CA ASN A 152 7.55 4.35 4.51
C ASN A 152 8.80 5.24 4.32
N LYS A 153 9.75 5.16 5.25
CA LYS A 153 11.04 5.89 5.12
C LYS A 153 11.84 5.43 3.91
N ALA A 154 11.86 4.12 3.62
CA ALA A 154 12.53 3.59 2.44
C ALA A 154 11.85 4.07 1.15
N ILE A 155 10.52 4.12 1.09
CA ILE A 155 9.79 4.70 -0.04
C ILE A 155 10.12 6.18 -0.22
N GLU A 156 10.16 6.94 0.87
CA GLU A 156 10.50 8.36 0.83
C GLU A 156 11.91 8.58 0.26
N LEU A 157 12.88 7.80 0.73
CA LEU A 157 14.26 7.83 0.23
C LEU A 157 14.34 7.50 -1.27
N LEU A 158 13.63 6.46 -1.72
CA LEU A 158 13.54 6.11 -3.14
C LEU A 158 12.94 7.25 -3.98
N THR A 159 11.88 7.87 -3.46
CA THR A 159 11.17 8.97 -4.13
C THR A 159 12.05 10.22 -4.22
N GLN A 160 12.79 10.56 -3.16
CA GLN A 160 13.74 11.67 -3.16
C GLN A 160 14.88 11.43 -4.15
N SER A 161 15.36 10.20 -4.25
CA SER A 161 16.43 9.83 -5.19
C SER A 161 16.01 10.01 -6.65
N VAL A 162 14.74 9.77 -6.98
CA VAL A 162 14.21 9.99 -8.34
C VAL A 162 13.96 11.46 -8.65
N LYS A 163 13.54 12.27 -7.67
CA LYS A 163 13.36 13.73 -7.86
C LYS A 163 14.68 14.49 -8.03
N ALA A 164 15.81 13.91 -7.62
CA ALA A 164 17.14 14.50 -7.74
C ALA A 164 17.80 14.31 -9.11
N VAL A 165 17.18 13.53 -10.01
CA VAL A 165 17.61 13.26 -11.39
C VAL A 165 16.74 14.04 -12.36
#